data_AF-A0A4Q5AVR4-F1
#
_entry.id   AF-A0A4Q5AVR4-F1
#
_cell.length_a   1.000
_cell.length_b   1.000
_cell.length_c   1.000
_cell.angle_alpha   90.00
_cell.angle_beta   90.00
_cell.angle_gamma   90.00
#
_symmetry.space_group_name_H-M   'P 1'
#
loop_
_entity.id
_entity.type
_entity.pdbx_description
1 polymer ?
#
loop_
_entity_poly.entity_id
_entity_poly.type
_entity_poly.pdbx_seq_one_letter_code
_entity_poly.pdbx_strand_id
1 'polypeptide(L)'
;MFVLDEYRNAVIARNSGVVVDSDEFTLNNSYRFSQAQNDAVLALHAMETAAESLGLGCVILGSILNDVPRLIELMKLPEYTYPVLGLAIGKPAQQPNLKPRLPRSVQFFDNAYNSDPELMLQRMSEFNEEVHQYYDLRDAAHPVPTYDAQIAQKAVDQGVLERGLGHARAQGFDIER
;
A
#
# COMPACT_ATOMS: atom_id res chain seq x y z
N MET A 1 7.21 10.69 3.36
CA MET A 1 6.54 9.56 4.02
C MET A 1 5.16 10.00 4.40
N PHE A 2 4.16 9.18 4.13
CA PHE A 2 2.78 9.40 4.51
C PHE A 2 2.45 8.56 5.74
N VAL A 3 1.75 9.19 6.68
CA VAL A 3 1.50 8.68 8.02
C VAL A 3 0.00 8.74 8.25
N LEU A 4 -0.55 7.64 8.75
CA LEU A 4 -1.86 7.61 9.38
C LEU A 4 -1.74 8.36 10.71
N ASP A 5 -2.58 9.37 10.95
CA ASP A 5 -2.49 10.22 12.13
C ASP A 5 -3.86 10.44 12.78
N GLU A 6 -4.09 9.71 13.87
CA GLU A 6 -5.17 9.92 14.83
C GLU A 6 -4.66 10.63 16.09
N TYR A 7 -3.35 10.88 16.21
CA TYR A 7 -2.76 11.61 17.33
C TYR A 7 -3.36 13.01 17.47
N ARG A 8 -3.50 13.74 16.36
CA ARG A 8 -4.15 15.05 16.36
C ARG A 8 -5.58 14.99 16.91
N ASN A 9 -6.33 13.97 16.52
CA ASN A 9 -7.71 13.77 16.99
C ASN A 9 -7.74 13.34 18.45
N ALA A 10 -6.79 12.51 18.90
CA ALA A 10 -6.62 12.14 20.30
C ALA A 10 -6.31 13.36 21.18
N VAL A 11 -5.49 14.30 20.71
CA VAL A 11 -5.22 15.57 21.43
C VAL A 11 -6.50 16.40 21.56
N ILE A 12 -7.30 16.53 20.50
CA ILE A 12 -8.59 17.24 20.51
C ILE A 12 -9.57 16.58 21.49
N ALA A 13 -9.63 15.24 21.49
CA ALA A 13 -10.47 14.46 22.38
C ALA A 13 -10.05 14.67 23.86
N ARG A 14 -8.75 14.54 24.17
CA ARG A 14 -8.20 14.80 25.51
C ARG A 14 -8.53 16.21 26.00
N ASN A 15 -8.35 17.22 25.14
CA ASN A 15 -8.67 18.61 25.48
C ASN A 15 -10.17 18.82 25.79
N SER A 16 -11.03 17.97 25.23
CA SER A 16 -12.48 17.96 25.48
C SER A 16 -12.88 17.10 26.68
N GLY A 17 -11.93 16.55 27.42
CA GLY A 17 -12.17 15.70 28.60
C GLY A 17 -12.39 14.22 28.31
N VAL A 18 -12.18 13.76 27.06
CA VAL A 18 -12.25 12.33 26.72
C VAL A 18 -10.99 11.62 27.23
N VAL A 19 -11.20 10.53 27.96
CA VAL A 19 -10.15 9.65 28.50
C VAL A 19 -9.74 8.66 27.40
N VAL A 20 -8.58 8.85 26.77
CA VAL A 20 -8.21 8.11 25.54
C VAL A 20 -7.69 6.69 25.75
N ASP A 21 -7.40 6.32 26.99
CA ASP A 21 -7.06 4.96 27.44
C ASP A 21 -8.28 4.19 27.97
N SER A 22 -9.48 4.79 27.90
CA SER A 22 -10.73 4.13 28.27
C SER A 22 -11.38 3.38 27.11
N ASP A 23 -12.29 2.46 27.44
CA ASP A 23 -13.12 1.77 26.46
C ASP A 23 -14.05 2.72 25.68
N GLU A 24 -14.29 3.95 26.13
CA GLU A 24 -15.09 4.92 25.39
C GLU A 24 -14.32 5.53 24.21
N PHE A 25 -12.99 5.48 24.23
CA PHE A 25 -12.17 5.96 23.12
C PHE A 25 -12.23 4.97 21.96
N THR A 26 -12.59 5.47 20.78
CA THR A 26 -12.84 4.64 19.59
C THR A 26 -12.00 5.05 18.38
N LEU A 27 -11.24 6.14 18.46
CA LEU A 27 -10.38 6.60 17.36
C LEU A 27 -9.19 5.68 17.09
N ASN A 28 -8.93 4.74 17.99
CA ASN A 28 -7.86 3.76 17.86
C ASN A 28 -8.32 2.39 17.34
N ASN A 29 -9.60 2.21 17.01
CA ASN A 29 -10.11 0.90 16.56
C ASN A 29 -9.77 0.59 15.09
N SER A 30 -10.04 -0.64 14.67
CA SER A 30 -9.76 -1.15 13.31
C SER A 30 -10.42 -0.32 12.19
N TYR A 31 -11.66 0.14 12.40
CA TYR A 31 -12.38 0.97 11.45
C TYR A 31 -11.70 2.33 11.25
N ARG A 32 -11.33 3.00 12.35
CA ARG A 32 -10.65 4.31 12.32
C ARG A 32 -9.25 4.21 11.76
N PHE A 33 -8.52 3.15 12.12
CA PHE A 33 -7.23 2.84 11.50
C PHE A 33 -7.36 2.74 9.97
N SER A 34 -8.34 1.98 9.48
CA SER A 34 -8.56 1.81 8.04
C SER A 34 -8.94 3.13 7.34
N GLN A 35 -9.78 3.97 7.96
CA GLN A 35 -10.12 5.29 7.43
C GLN A 35 -8.89 6.20 7.32
N ALA A 36 -8.13 6.33 8.40
CA ALA A 36 -6.96 7.19 8.43
C ALA A 36 -5.82 6.65 7.54
N GLN A 37 -5.73 5.32 7.32
CA GLN A 37 -4.85 4.72 6.31
C GLN A 37 -5.25 5.15 4.90
N ASN A 38 -6.55 5.09 4.58
CA ASN A 38 -7.06 5.50 3.26
C ASN A 38 -6.78 6.98 3.00
N ASP A 39 -6.97 7.86 3.98
CA ASP A 39 -6.63 9.29 3.85
C ASP A 39 -5.16 9.50 3.49
N ALA A 40 -4.25 8.76 4.14
CA ALA A 40 -2.83 8.82 3.85
C ALA A 40 -2.49 8.31 2.43
N VAL A 41 -3.14 7.24 1.97
CA VAL A 41 -2.97 6.70 0.61
C VAL A 41 -3.51 7.66 -0.46
N LEU A 42 -4.69 8.25 -0.24
CA LEU A 42 -5.30 9.22 -1.14
C LEU A 42 -4.44 10.49 -1.25
N ALA A 43 -3.96 11.01 -0.12
CA ALA A 43 -3.04 12.15 -0.09
C ALA A 43 -1.73 11.85 -0.84
N LEU A 44 -1.20 10.63 -0.69
CA LEU A 44 -0.01 10.19 -1.40
C LEU A 44 -0.22 10.18 -2.90
N HIS A 45 -1.29 9.56 -3.38
CA HIS A 45 -1.54 9.48 -4.82
C HIS A 45 -1.87 10.84 -5.45
N ALA A 46 -2.53 11.73 -4.70
CA ALA A 46 -2.73 13.11 -5.13
C ALA A 46 -1.39 13.86 -5.27
N MET A 47 -0.44 13.66 -4.34
CA MET A 47 0.90 14.24 -4.42
C MET A 47 1.70 13.68 -5.60
N GLU A 48 1.65 12.36 -5.81
CA GLU A 48 2.28 11.69 -6.96
C GLU A 48 1.77 12.28 -8.28
N THR A 49 0.45 12.34 -8.45
CA THR A 49 -0.20 12.92 -9.66
C THR A 49 0.23 14.36 -9.87
N ALA A 50 0.23 15.18 -8.82
CA ALA A 50 0.66 16.58 -8.91
C ALA A 50 2.14 16.70 -9.31
N ALA A 51 3.02 15.91 -8.70
CA ALA A 51 4.45 15.92 -9.01
C ALA A 51 4.73 15.50 -10.46
N GLU A 52 4.09 14.44 -10.96
CA GLU A 52 4.20 14.00 -12.35
C GLU A 52 3.67 15.06 -13.33
N SER A 53 2.58 15.75 -12.99
CA SER A 53 2.05 16.87 -13.80
C SER A 53 3.03 18.04 -13.93
N LEU A 54 3.96 18.18 -12.99
CA LEU A 54 5.02 19.19 -12.98
C LEU A 54 6.33 18.69 -13.65
N GLY A 55 6.31 17.52 -14.29
CA GLY A 55 7.46 16.93 -14.96
C GLY A 55 8.48 16.26 -14.02
N LEU A 56 8.09 16.00 -12.76
CA LEU A 56 8.90 15.20 -11.82
C LEU A 56 8.59 13.71 -11.98
N GLY A 57 9.51 12.87 -11.53
CA GLY A 57 9.30 11.43 -11.41
C GLY A 57 9.01 11.03 -9.96
N CYS A 58 8.16 10.03 -9.78
CA CYS A 58 7.73 9.53 -8.49
C CYS A 58 7.97 8.02 -8.35
N VAL A 59 8.24 7.57 -7.12
CA VAL A 59 8.23 6.15 -6.75
C VAL A 59 7.58 5.99 -5.37
N ILE A 60 6.48 5.23 -5.30
CA ILE A 60 5.87 4.81 -4.04
C ILE A 60 6.72 3.72 -3.40
N LEU A 61 7.06 3.89 -2.12
CA LEU A 61 7.96 3.02 -1.38
C LEU A 61 7.20 2.28 -0.28
N GLY A 62 6.74 1.06 -0.58
CA GLY A 62 6.23 0.13 0.45
C GLY A 62 7.34 -0.49 1.30
N SER A 63 8.58 -0.49 0.81
CA SER A 63 9.74 -1.08 1.50
C SER A 63 10.12 -0.40 2.82
N ILE A 64 9.62 0.82 3.07
CA ILE A 64 9.85 1.49 4.36
C ILE A 64 9.22 0.73 5.53
N LEU A 65 8.23 -0.13 5.25
CA LEU A 65 7.53 -0.95 6.23
C LEU A 65 8.29 -2.23 6.61
N ASN A 66 9.48 -2.46 6.04
CA ASN A 66 10.31 -3.61 6.40
C ASN A 66 10.80 -3.56 7.86
N ASP A 67 10.88 -2.37 8.46
CA ASP A 67 11.23 -2.17 9.87
C ASP A 67 10.42 -1.00 10.46
N VAL A 68 9.15 -1.27 10.75
CA VAL A 68 8.22 -0.28 11.32
C VAL A 68 8.69 0.25 12.68
N PRO A 69 9.14 -0.58 13.64
CA PRO A 69 9.63 -0.08 14.93
C PRO A 69 10.77 0.93 14.77
N ARG A 70 11.76 0.62 13.93
CA ARG A 70 12.87 1.54 13.69
C ARG A 70 12.41 2.84 13.02
N LEU A 71 11.45 2.76 12.10
CA LEU A 71 10.90 3.92 11.43
C LEU A 71 10.14 4.84 12.40
N ILE A 72 9.33 4.27 13.30
CA ILE A 72 8.64 4.98 14.38
C ILE A 72 9.66 5.71 15.27
N GLU A 73 10.71 5.01 15.70
CA GLU A 73 11.77 5.58 16.54
C GLU A 73 12.50 6.73 15.83
N LEU A 74 12.97 6.50 14.59
CA LEU A 74 13.74 7.47 13.82
C LEU A 74 12.96 8.76 13.57
N MET A 75 11.67 8.63 13.28
CA MET A 75 10.78 9.75 12.98
C MET A 75 10.07 10.31 14.21
N LYS A 76 10.31 9.73 15.40
CA LYS A 76 9.69 10.12 16.68
C LYS A 76 8.17 10.17 16.59
N LEU A 77 7.58 9.17 15.95
CA LEU A 77 6.13 9.09 15.74
C LEU A 77 5.43 8.85 17.08
N PRO A 78 4.51 9.75 17.52
CA PRO A 78 3.80 9.57 18.78
C PRO A 78 2.73 8.48 18.68
N GLU A 79 2.15 8.08 19.82
CA GLU A 79 0.98 7.19 19.85
C GLU A 79 -0.14 7.70 18.93
N TYR A 80 -0.92 6.76 18.41
CA TYR A 80 -1.99 6.99 17.44
C TYR A 80 -1.48 7.55 16.11
N THR A 81 -0.22 7.29 15.77
CA THR A 81 0.31 7.46 14.41
C THR A 81 0.94 6.17 13.89
N TYR A 82 0.90 5.95 12.58
CA TYR A 82 1.48 4.75 11.97
C TYR A 82 2.00 5.03 10.55
N PRO A 83 3.21 4.57 10.17
CA PRO A 83 3.72 4.78 8.82
C PRO A 83 2.90 3.98 7.81
N VAL A 84 2.54 4.60 6.67
CA VAL A 84 1.72 3.96 5.62
C VAL A 84 2.57 3.66 4.40
N LEU A 85 3.11 4.68 3.73
CA LEU A 85 3.89 4.52 2.50
C LEU A 85 4.92 5.65 2.35
N GLY A 86 6.03 5.37 1.71
CA GLY A 86 6.99 6.38 1.28
C GLY A 86 6.66 6.90 -0.12
N LEU A 87 7.15 8.09 -0.45
CA LEU A 87 7.11 8.65 -1.80
C LEU A 87 8.45 9.34 -2.05
N ALA A 88 9.22 8.82 -3.02
CA ALA A 88 10.38 9.52 -3.55
C ALA A 88 9.95 10.39 -4.73
N ILE A 89 10.40 11.63 -4.77
CA ILE A 89 10.10 12.59 -5.84
C ILE A 89 11.42 13.23 -6.28
N GLY A 90 11.63 13.35 -7.59
CA GLY A 90 12.83 14.00 -8.11
C GLY A 90 12.78 14.29 -9.60
N LYS A 91 13.84 14.90 -10.13
CA LYS A 91 14.01 15.08 -11.58
C LYS A 91 14.38 13.73 -12.21
N PRO A 92 13.59 13.21 -13.16
CA PRO A 92 13.91 11.94 -13.80
C PRO A 92 15.25 12.01 -14.54
N ALA A 93 16.15 11.06 -14.28
CA ALA A 93 17.34 10.85 -15.10
C ALA A 93 17.07 9.92 -16.30
N GLN A 94 15.92 9.23 -16.29
CA GLN A 94 15.50 8.25 -17.29
C GLN A 94 13.97 8.32 -17.47
N GLN A 95 13.48 7.83 -18.60
CA GLN A 95 12.05 7.67 -18.88
C GLN A 95 11.78 6.19 -19.22
N PRO A 96 11.52 5.33 -18.21
CA PRO A 96 11.28 3.92 -18.45
C PRO A 96 9.94 3.70 -19.18
N ASN A 97 9.87 2.64 -19.98
CA ASN A 97 8.61 2.22 -20.61
C ASN A 97 7.55 1.87 -19.55
N LEU A 98 6.28 2.11 -19.88
CA LEU A 98 5.15 1.77 -19.04
C LEU A 98 4.99 0.25 -18.94
N LYS A 99 4.91 -0.25 -17.71
CA LYS A 99 4.61 -1.67 -17.45
C LYS A 99 3.14 -1.97 -17.78
N PRO A 100 2.83 -3.03 -18.57
CA PRO A 100 1.46 -3.48 -18.78
C PRO A 100 0.67 -3.64 -17.46
N ARG A 101 -0.60 -3.28 -17.49
CA ARG A 101 -1.56 -3.48 -16.38
C ARG A 101 -2.49 -4.62 -16.72
N LEU A 102 -3.13 -5.20 -15.71
CA LEU A 102 -4.11 -6.26 -15.91
C LEU A 102 -5.17 -5.84 -16.95
N PRO A 103 -5.75 -6.77 -17.73
CA PRO A 103 -6.80 -6.45 -18.67
C PRO A 103 -7.99 -5.77 -17.99
N ARG A 104 -8.65 -4.85 -18.68
CA ARG A 104 -9.85 -4.15 -18.15
C ARG A 104 -10.94 -5.14 -17.70
N SER A 105 -11.10 -6.24 -18.44
CA SER A 105 -12.10 -7.29 -18.18
C SER A 105 -11.95 -8.01 -16.84
N VAL A 106 -10.79 -7.89 -16.18
CA VAL A 106 -10.54 -8.47 -14.84
C VAL A 106 -10.42 -7.41 -13.74
N GLN A 107 -10.54 -6.13 -14.09
CA GLN A 107 -10.48 -5.00 -13.15
C GLN A 107 -11.82 -4.26 -13.02
N PHE A 108 -12.63 -4.25 -14.08
CA PHE A 108 -13.92 -3.56 -14.14
C PHE A 108 -15.02 -4.59 -14.36
N PHE A 109 -16.08 -4.46 -13.56
CA PHE A 109 -17.20 -5.40 -13.54
C PHE A 109 -18.51 -4.65 -13.68
N ASP A 110 -19.44 -5.22 -14.46
CA ASP A 110 -20.79 -4.68 -14.60
C ASP A 110 -21.72 -5.37 -13.59
N ASN A 111 -22.23 -4.59 -12.64
CA ASN A 111 -23.19 -4.99 -11.59
C ASN A 111 -22.67 -5.98 -10.53
N ALA A 112 -21.92 -7.01 -10.91
CA ALA A 112 -21.47 -8.07 -10.01
C ALA A 112 -20.05 -8.55 -10.35
N TYR A 113 -19.33 -9.03 -9.34
CA TYR A 113 -18.01 -9.64 -9.52
C TYR A 113 -18.10 -10.90 -10.37
N ASN A 114 -17.22 -11.06 -11.35
CA ASN A 114 -17.16 -12.28 -12.15
C ASN A 114 -16.34 -13.35 -11.41
N SER A 115 -17.03 -14.34 -10.85
CA SER A 115 -16.42 -15.44 -10.09
C SER A 115 -16.13 -16.69 -10.91
N ASP A 116 -16.13 -16.61 -12.25
CA ASP A 116 -15.78 -17.74 -13.12
C ASP A 116 -14.25 -17.94 -13.15
N PRO A 117 -13.73 -19.03 -12.55
CA PRO A 117 -12.30 -19.27 -12.49
C PRO A 117 -11.70 -19.60 -13.87
N GLU A 118 -12.44 -20.25 -14.78
CA GLU A 118 -11.92 -20.63 -16.10
C GLU A 118 -11.68 -19.38 -16.95
N LEU A 119 -12.67 -18.48 -16.96
CA LEU A 119 -12.53 -17.18 -17.62
C LEU A 119 -11.38 -16.36 -17.01
N MET A 120 -11.23 -16.36 -15.69
CA MET A 120 -10.14 -15.65 -15.02
C MET A 120 -8.77 -16.19 -15.46
N LEU A 121 -8.60 -17.52 -15.47
CA LEU A 121 -7.36 -18.16 -15.91
C LEU A 121 -7.07 -17.89 -17.39
N GLN A 122 -8.08 -17.92 -18.26
CA GLN A 122 -7.92 -17.56 -19.67
C GLN A 122 -7.39 -16.13 -19.83
N ARG A 123 -7.99 -15.15 -19.13
CA ARG A 123 -7.54 -13.74 -19.18
C ARG A 123 -6.16 -13.53 -18.59
N MET A 124 -5.77 -14.32 -17.58
CA MET A 124 -4.42 -14.26 -17.02
C MET A 124 -3.38 -14.83 -17.99
N SER A 125 -3.72 -15.88 -18.75
CA SER A 125 -2.85 -16.40 -19.81
C SER A 125 -2.59 -15.35 -20.89
N GLU A 126 -3.63 -14.65 -21.36
CA GLU A 126 -3.49 -13.55 -22.33
C GLU A 126 -2.58 -12.43 -21.79
N PHE A 127 -2.75 -12.04 -20.52
CA PHE A 127 -1.90 -11.04 -19.88
C PHE A 127 -0.45 -11.48 -19.69
N ASN A 128 -0.21 -12.76 -19.40
CA ASN A 128 1.15 -13.31 -19.26
C ASN A 128 1.94 -13.16 -20.57
N GLU A 129 1.32 -13.39 -21.72
CA GLU A 129 1.96 -13.20 -23.03
C GLU A 129 2.38 -11.74 -23.26
N GLU A 130 1.52 -10.77 -22.91
CA GLU A 130 1.83 -9.34 -23.00
C GLU A 130 2.99 -8.94 -22.07
N VAL A 131 2.99 -9.44 -20.83
CA VAL A 131 4.04 -9.16 -19.85
C VAL A 131 5.37 -9.80 -20.25
N HIS A 132 5.35 -11.00 -20.84
CA HIS A 132 6.54 -11.65 -21.38
C HIS A 132 7.19 -10.80 -22.47
N GLN A 133 6.41 -10.34 -23.44
CA GLN A 133 6.91 -9.44 -24.49
C GLN A 133 7.52 -8.17 -23.89
N TYR A 134 6.90 -7.60 -22.85
CA TYR A 134 7.43 -6.43 -22.16
C TYR A 134 8.80 -6.67 -21.50
N TYR A 135 9.05 -7.83 -20.88
CA TYR A 135 10.32 -8.12 -20.22
C TYR A 135 11.41 -8.60 -21.19
N ASP A 136 11.07 -9.37 -22.22
CA ASP A 136 12.01 -9.83 -23.25
C ASP A 136 12.69 -8.65 -23.97
N LEU A 137 11.95 -7.54 -24.16
CA LEU A 137 12.46 -6.32 -24.76
C LEU A 137 13.40 -5.50 -23.84
N ARG A 138 13.46 -5.81 -22.54
CA ARG A 138 14.14 -4.98 -21.53
C ARG A 138 15.44 -5.59 -21.02
N ASP A 139 15.50 -6.90 -20.80
CA ASP A 139 16.71 -7.61 -20.39
C ASP A 139 16.63 -9.12 -20.64
N ALA A 140 17.03 -9.56 -21.84
CA ALA A 140 17.03 -10.97 -22.23
C ALA A 140 17.95 -11.86 -21.37
N ALA A 141 18.88 -11.29 -20.60
CA ALA A 141 19.77 -12.05 -19.71
C ALA A 141 19.09 -12.42 -18.37
N HIS A 142 17.97 -11.79 -18.02
CA HIS A 142 17.27 -12.01 -16.75
C HIS A 142 15.76 -12.22 -16.99
N PRO A 143 15.36 -13.43 -17.42
CA PRO A 143 13.95 -13.74 -17.66
C PRO A 143 13.15 -13.57 -16.36
N VAL A 144 12.07 -12.79 -16.45
CA VAL A 144 11.15 -12.56 -15.34
C VAL A 144 10.06 -13.64 -15.40
N PRO A 145 9.72 -14.30 -14.27
CA PRO A 145 8.61 -15.26 -14.25
C PRO A 145 7.30 -14.61 -14.71
N THR A 146 6.39 -15.41 -15.27
CA THR A 146 5.01 -14.99 -15.56
C THR A 146 4.34 -14.36 -14.34
N TYR A 147 3.29 -13.56 -14.57
CA TYR A 147 2.56 -12.94 -13.47
C TYR A 147 1.94 -13.98 -12.53
N ASP A 148 1.33 -15.05 -13.07
CA ASP A 148 0.77 -16.15 -12.28
C ASP A 148 1.82 -16.90 -11.45
N ALA A 149 3.03 -17.17 -11.99
CA ALA A 149 4.12 -17.79 -11.25
C ALA A 149 4.60 -16.90 -10.09
N GLN A 150 4.68 -15.59 -10.31
CA GLN A 150 4.97 -14.63 -9.23
C GLN A 150 3.87 -14.63 -8.15
N ILE A 151 2.60 -14.70 -8.55
CA ILE A 151 1.48 -14.78 -7.59
C ILE A 151 1.53 -16.10 -6.81
N ALA A 152 1.77 -17.23 -7.48
CA ALA A 152 1.89 -18.54 -6.84
C ALA A 152 3.05 -18.58 -5.83
N GLN A 153 4.20 -17.98 -6.18
CA GLN A 153 5.33 -17.85 -5.26
C GLN A 153 4.99 -16.99 -4.05
N LYS A 154 4.34 -15.84 -4.26
CA LYS A 154 3.93 -14.94 -3.17
C LYS A 154 2.86 -15.55 -2.27
N ALA A 155 1.97 -16.38 -2.81
CA ALA A 155 0.87 -16.99 -2.06
C ALA A 155 1.35 -17.93 -0.94
N VAL A 156 2.59 -18.40 -1.01
CA VAL A 156 3.20 -19.30 0.00
C VAL A 156 4.36 -18.64 0.74
N ASP A 157 4.62 -17.35 0.54
CA ASP A 157 5.67 -16.61 1.24
C ASP A 157 5.25 -16.34 2.69
N GLN A 158 5.72 -17.18 3.62
CA GLN A 158 5.44 -17.03 5.04
C GLN A 158 6.14 -15.81 5.66
N GLY A 159 7.14 -15.23 5.00
CA GLY A 159 7.87 -14.05 5.48
C GLY A 159 7.03 -12.79 5.56
N VAL A 160 5.82 -12.78 4.97
CA VAL A 160 4.87 -11.66 5.08
C VAL A 160 4.05 -11.71 6.37
N LEU A 161 3.95 -12.86 7.04
CA LEU A 161 3.15 -13.01 8.28
C LEU A 161 3.70 -12.14 9.42
N GLU A 162 5.02 -11.94 9.45
CA GLU A 162 5.70 -11.08 10.41
C GLU A 162 5.58 -9.58 10.07
N ARG A 163 5.12 -9.24 8.85
CA ARG A 163 5.02 -7.86 8.33
C ARG A 163 3.63 -7.24 8.49
N GLY A 164 2.75 -7.88 9.27
CA GLY A 164 1.39 -7.42 9.52
C GLY A 164 1.31 -6.20 10.45
N LEU A 165 0.09 -5.83 10.84
CA LEU A 165 -0.19 -4.71 11.74
C LEU A 165 0.19 -4.97 13.22
N GLY A 166 1.06 -5.94 13.50
CA GLY A 166 1.44 -6.32 14.87
C GLY A 166 2.04 -5.16 15.66
N HIS A 167 2.71 -4.23 14.99
CA HIS A 167 3.26 -3.02 15.62
C HIS A 167 2.24 -1.90 15.82
N ALA A 168 1.04 -1.98 15.23
CA ALA A 168 0.01 -0.95 15.41
C ALA A 168 -0.48 -0.90 16.87
N ARG A 169 -0.54 -2.07 17.55
CA ARG A 169 -0.85 -2.14 18.98
C ARG A 169 0.14 -1.37 19.85
N ALA A 170 1.43 -1.41 19.50
CA ALA A 170 2.46 -0.64 20.20
C ALA A 170 2.29 0.88 20.01
N GLN A 171 1.59 1.31 18.95
CA GLN A 171 1.21 2.70 18.71
C GLN A 171 -0.19 3.03 19.25
N GLY A 172 -0.77 2.19 20.13
CA GLY A 172 -2.05 2.45 20.78
C GLY A 172 -3.30 2.06 19.98
N PHE A 173 -3.14 1.44 18.80
CA PHE A 173 -4.27 0.95 18.00
C PHE A 173 -4.78 -0.41 18.45
N ASP A 174 -6.08 -0.54 18.59
CA ASP A 174 -6.77 -1.79 18.88
C ASP A 174 -7.41 -2.34 17.59
N ILE A 175 -6.64 -3.15 16.86
CA ILE A 175 -7.03 -3.68 15.54
C ILE A 175 -8.03 -4.85 15.67
N GLU A 176 -8.19 -5.44 16.85
CA GLU A 176 -9.10 -6.56 17.09
C GLU A 176 -10.49 -6.10 17.54
N ARG A 177 -10.64 -4.80 17.83
CA ARG A 177 -11.88 -4.14 18.23
C ARG A 177 -12.57 -3.46 17.05
#